data_AF-A0A4R8S829-F1
#
_entry.id   AF-A0A4R8S829-F1
#
_cell.length_a   1.000
_cell.length_b   1.000
_cell.length_c   1.000
_cell.angle_alpha   90.00
_cell.angle_beta   90.00
_cell.angle_gamma   90.00
#
_symmetry.space_group_name_H-M   'P 1'
#
loop_
_entity.id
_entity.type
_entity.pdbx_description
1 polymer ?
#
loop_
_entity_poly.entity_id
_entity_poly.type
_entity_poly.pdbx_seq_one_letter_code
_entity_poly.pdbx_strand_id
1 'polypeptide(L)'
;MGTWGEGPFDNDDAADFLSGLRESDDIELELARYLRLATGEYVEAPAGASAVAAATVVALLCSDAVDPVVEPWTDAVANIRVKQTQAHALGLLASAAITRVTGTGSELADLWEDGDASQWRAFVGAVDTSLRGIGTPDYHDWAPYPGLVEAAAIALRDPDVALDELTSVVDLSNVRVFTLDREPTEDSRGLWQEVALVDGRRLVMWHGEDKSGRFDSMEFTSTVRTVPLSTITGQELRTTYQDIDGVRSLLAVELWLSTAIPDKTRAVSISETEWVVDDFYFAKSIVDGGLAQMERLLQFGRAVAQHV
;
A
#
# COMPACT_ATOMS: atom_id res chain seq x y z
N MET A 1 16.36 11.43 -28.95
CA MET A 1 15.15 11.48 -29.79
C MET A 1 14.42 10.20 -29.47
N GLY A 2 13.65 10.22 -28.38
CA GLY A 2 12.85 9.06 -27.96
C GLY A 2 11.75 8.78 -28.96
N THR A 3 11.29 7.54 -28.99
CA THR A 3 10.23 7.10 -29.90
C THR A 3 8.89 7.62 -29.38
N TRP A 4 8.38 8.70 -29.94
CA TRP A 4 7.06 9.24 -29.57
C TRP A 4 5.97 8.43 -30.27
N GLY A 5 5.51 7.35 -29.64
CA GLY A 5 4.19 6.79 -29.95
C GLY A 5 3.08 7.48 -29.16
N GLU A 6 1.85 7.33 -29.62
CA GLU A 6 0.68 7.97 -29.02
C GLU A 6 0.09 7.16 -27.85
N GLY A 7 0.58 5.92 -27.64
CA GLY A 7 0.15 5.05 -26.55
C GLY A 7 0.81 5.37 -25.19
N PRO A 8 0.15 4.97 -24.08
CA PRO A 8 0.60 5.23 -22.71
C PRO A 8 1.94 4.58 -22.35
N PHE A 9 2.42 3.61 -23.14
CA PHE A 9 3.67 2.89 -22.90
C PHE A 9 4.65 2.97 -24.08
N ASP A 10 4.36 3.81 -25.08
CA ASP A 10 5.16 3.86 -26.30
C ASP A 10 6.38 4.78 -26.17
N ASN A 11 6.35 5.74 -25.23
CA ASN A 11 7.51 6.56 -24.89
C ASN A 11 8.51 5.74 -24.05
N ASP A 12 9.80 5.90 -24.32
CA ASP A 12 10.91 5.30 -23.58
C ASP A 12 10.74 5.45 -22.04
N ASP A 13 10.38 6.65 -21.54
CA ASP A 13 10.18 6.90 -20.10
C ASP A 13 8.99 6.12 -19.49
N ALA A 14 7.96 5.87 -20.31
CA ALA A 14 6.79 5.10 -19.92
C ALA A 14 7.06 3.58 -20.00
N ALA A 15 7.87 3.15 -20.96
CA ALA A 15 8.33 1.78 -21.09
C ALA A 15 9.27 1.40 -19.93
N ASP A 16 10.19 2.28 -19.57
CA ASP A 16 11.10 2.11 -18.42
C ASP A 16 10.31 2.03 -17.11
N PHE A 17 9.32 2.90 -16.93
CA PHE A 17 8.36 2.82 -15.82
C PHE A 17 7.70 1.43 -15.75
N LEU A 18 7.11 0.95 -16.86
CA LEU A 18 6.39 -0.32 -16.86
C LEU A 18 7.32 -1.52 -16.59
N SER A 19 8.57 -1.45 -17.07
CA SER A 19 9.59 -2.44 -16.75
C SER A 19 9.95 -2.43 -15.26
N GLY A 20 10.23 -1.25 -14.69
CA GLY A 20 10.55 -1.10 -13.28
C GLY A 20 9.40 -1.54 -12.37
N LEU A 21 8.16 -1.25 -12.77
CA LEU A 21 6.97 -1.70 -12.03
C LEU A 21 6.89 -3.23 -11.96
N ARG A 22 7.20 -3.94 -13.05
CA ARG A 22 7.18 -5.41 -13.08
C ARG A 22 8.28 -6.07 -12.24
N GLU A 23 9.34 -5.33 -11.94
CA GLU A 23 10.46 -5.78 -11.10
C GLU A 23 10.30 -5.36 -9.63
N SER A 24 9.29 -4.56 -9.30
CA SER A 24 9.05 -4.08 -7.94
C SER A 24 8.43 -5.16 -7.06
N ASP A 25 8.92 -5.26 -5.82
CA ASP A 25 8.32 -6.07 -4.76
C ASP A 25 7.06 -5.40 -4.17
N ASP A 26 6.90 -4.08 -4.37
CA ASP A 26 5.76 -3.28 -3.90
C ASP A 26 5.22 -2.43 -5.07
N ILE A 27 4.24 -3.00 -5.77
CA ILE A 27 3.63 -2.42 -6.97
C ILE A 27 2.92 -1.10 -6.63
N GLU A 28 2.20 -1.08 -5.52
CA GLU A 28 1.37 0.05 -5.13
C GLU A 28 2.21 1.25 -4.70
N LEU A 29 3.28 1.01 -3.94
CA LEU A 29 4.22 2.06 -3.56
C LEU A 29 4.94 2.63 -4.78
N GLU A 30 5.32 1.78 -5.74
CA GLU A 30 5.99 2.21 -6.97
C GLU A 30 5.05 3.03 -7.86
N LEU A 31 3.80 2.59 -8.05
CA LEU A 31 2.76 3.40 -8.70
C LEU A 31 2.61 4.76 -8.01
N ALA A 32 2.50 4.78 -6.69
CA ALA A 32 2.38 6.02 -5.93
C ALA A 32 3.58 6.95 -6.14
N ARG A 33 4.82 6.43 -6.24
CA ARG A 33 6.01 7.25 -6.51
C ARG A 33 5.88 7.98 -7.85
N TYR A 34 5.59 7.26 -8.93
CA TYR A 34 5.52 7.85 -10.27
C TYR A 34 4.36 8.84 -10.40
N LEU A 35 3.19 8.52 -9.83
CA LEU A 35 2.06 9.45 -9.79
C LEU A 35 2.41 10.74 -9.06
N ARG A 36 3.17 10.66 -7.97
CA ARG A 36 3.55 11.83 -7.18
C ARG A 36 4.63 12.68 -7.84
N LEU A 37 5.46 12.14 -8.74
CA LEU A 37 6.42 12.97 -9.50
C LEU A 37 5.72 14.07 -10.29
N ALA A 38 4.48 13.83 -10.76
CA ALA A 38 3.68 14.83 -11.46
C ALA A 38 3.01 15.87 -10.54
N THR A 39 3.29 15.88 -9.23
CA THR A 39 2.68 16.86 -8.29
C THR A 39 3.54 18.10 -8.02
N GLY A 40 4.71 18.18 -8.66
CA GLY A 40 5.60 19.33 -8.58
C GLY A 40 4.99 20.65 -9.09
N GLU A 41 5.70 21.75 -8.85
CA GLU A 41 5.40 23.08 -9.40
C GLU A 41 5.49 23.05 -10.94
N TYR A 42 6.54 22.41 -11.46
CA TYR A 42 6.74 22.16 -12.89
C TYR A 42 6.90 20.66 -13.15
N VAL A 43 6.16 20.13 -14.13
CA VAL A 43 6.20 18.72 -14.50
C VAL A 43 7.01 18.55 -15.78
N GLU A 44 8.22 18.00 -15.65
CA GLU A 44 9.07 17.63 -16.78
C GLU A 44 8.40 16.52 -17.62
N ALA A 45 8.65 16.50 -18.93
CA ALA A 45 7.99 15.59 -19.86
C ALA A 45 8.21 14.10 -19.53
N PRO A 46 9.40 13.64 -19.12
CA PRO A 46 9.62 12.28 -18.65
C PRO A 46 8.72 11.90 -17.46
N ALA A 47 8.67 12.77 -16.44
CA ALA A 47 7.85 12.54 -15.25
C ALA A 47 6.35 12.54 -15.59
N GLY A 48 5.92 13.44 -16.48
CA GLY A 48 4.55 13.49 -16.98
C GLY A 48 4.17 12.22 -17.76
N ALA A 49 5.07 11.70 -18.58
CA ALA A 49 4.84 10.49 -19.37
C ALA A 49 4.71 9.26 -18.47
N SER A 50 5.63 9.07 -17.52
CA SER A 50 5.54 7.97 -16.55
C SER A 50 4.31 8.09 -15.64
N ALA A 51 3.88 9.31 -15.29
CA ALA A 51 2.66 9.51 -14.51
C ALA A 51 1.38 9.14 -15.29
N VAL A 52 1.30 9.46 -16.58
CA VAL A 52 0.19 9.01 -17.45
C VAL A 52 0.19 7.49 -17.58
N ALA A 53 1.36 6.88 -17.75
CA ALA A 53 1.51 5.42 -17.79
C ALA A 53 1.04 4.78 -16.47
N ALA A 54 1.48 5.30 -15.32
CA ALA A 54 1.06 4.82 -14.01
C ALA A 54 -0.44 4.99 -13.76
N ALA A 55 -1.01 6.14 -14.13
CA ALA A 55 -2.45 6.39 -14.05
C ALA A 55 -3.24 5.42 -14.94
N THR A 56 -2.70 5.05 -16.11
CA THR A 56 -3.29 4.05 -17.00
C THR A 56 -3.29 2.66 -16.36
N VAL A 57 -2.21 2.26 -15.69
CA VAL A 57 -2.16 1.00 -14.92
C VAL A 57 -3.23 1.00 -13.84
N VAL A 58 -3.36 2.09 -13.07
CA VAL A 58 -4.39 2.22 -12.02
C VAL A 58 -5.79 2.13 -12.63
N ALA A 59 -6.07 2.84 -13.72
CA ALA A 59 -7.35 2.77 -14.41
C ALA A 59 -7.70 1.34 -14.82
N LEU A 60 -6.76 0.61 -15.44
CA LEU A 60 -7.00 -0.75 -15.94
C LEU A 60 -7.17 -1.80 -14.83
N LEU A 61 -6.45 -1.65 -13.71
CA LEU A 61 -6.41 -2.69 -12.66
C LEU A 61 -7.34 -2.42 -11.47
N CYS A 62 -7.80 -1.18 -11.31
CA CYS A 62 -8.58 -0.76 -10.14
C CYS A 62 -9.98 -0.23 -10.49
N SER A 63 -10.28 0.02 -11.77
CA SER A 63 -11.60 0.49 -12.20
C SER A 63 -12.51 -0.66 -12.64
N ASP A 64 -13.76 -0.59 -12.23
CA ASP A 64 -14.83 -1.46 -12.74
C ASP A 64 -15.39 -0.99 -14.09
N ALA A 65 -15.04 0.22 -14.54
CA ALA A 65 -15.59 0.87 -15.73
C ALA A 65 -14.48 1.57 -16.54
N VAL A 66 -13.64 0.76 -17.17
CA VAL A 66 -12.57 1.25 -18.06
C VAL A 66 -13.17 1.79 -19.36
N ASP A 67 -12.69 2.95 -19.81
CA ASP A 67 -13.09 3.53 -21.10
C ASP A 67 -12.51 2.69 -22.27
N PRO A 68 -13.29 2.42 -23.34
CA PRO A 68 -12.82 1.65 -24.51
C PRO A 68 -11.56 2.18 -25.21
N VAL A 69 -11.20 3.46 -25.01
CA VAL A 69 -9.94 4.03 -25.50
C VAL A 69 -8.73 3.49 -24.71
N VAL A 70 -8.92 3.13 -23.44
CA VAL A 70 -7.88 2.64 -22.53
C VAL A 70 -7.82 1.10 -22.54
N GLU A 71 -8.97 0.42 -22.70
CA GLU A 71 -9.09 -1.05 -22.73
C GLU A 71 -8.05 -1.80 -23.59
N PRO A 72 -7.61 -1.33 -24.78
CA PRO A 72 -6.66 -2.05 -25.63
C PRO A 72 -5.30 -2.33 -24.95
N TRP A 73 -4.98 -1.63 -23.86
CA TRP A 73 -3.74 -1.76 -23.13
C TRP A 73 -3.80 -2.78 -21.97
N THR A 74 -4.92 -3.47 -21.79
CA THR A 74 -5.10 -4.48 -20.72
C THR A 74 -4.03 -5.56 -20.75
N ASP A 75 -3.66 -6.06 -21.93
CA ASP A 75 -2.64 -7.11 -22.07
C ASP A 75 -1.25 -6.65 -21.60
N ALA A 76 -0.95 -5.35 -21.66
CA ALA A 76 0.32 -4.80 -21.20
C ALA A 76 0.48 -4.91 -19.67
N VAL A 77 -0.63 -4.95 -18.92
CA VAL A 77 -0.65 -4.99 -17.45
C VAL A 77 -1.14 -6.33 -16.89
N ALA A 78 -1.38 -7.33 -17.73
CA ALA A 78 -2.00 -8.60 -17.36
C ALA A 78 -1.26 -9.41 -16.26
N ASN A 79 0.05 -9.16 -16.06
CA ASN A 79 0.87 -9.82 -15.03
C ASN A 79 1.06 -8.96 -13.77
N ILE A 80 0.47 -7.77 -13.72
CA ILE A 80 0.53 -6.88 -12.56
C ILE A 80 -0.72 -7.11 -11.72
N ARG A 81 -0.58 -7.11 -10.39
CA ARG A 81 -1.69 -7.20 -9.45
C ARG A 81 -1.59 -6.01 -8.49
N VAL A 82 -2.75 -5.43 -8.19
CA VAL A 82 -2.87 -4.33 -7.24
C VAL A 82 -3.83 -4.75 -6.14
N LYS A 83 -3.41 -4.55 -4.89
CA LYS A 83 -4.20 -4.71 -3.67
C LYS A 83 -5.40 -3.77 -3.74
N GLN A 84 -6.60 -4.35 -3.84
CA GLN A 84 -7.84 -3.58 -3.94
C GLN A 84 -8.11 -2.73 -2.69
N THR A 85 -7.49 -3.04 -1.56
CA THR A 85 -7.53 -2.19 -0.35
C THR A 85 -6.85 -0.83 -0.56
N GLN A 86 -5.93 -0.71 -1.52
CA GLN A 86 -5.17 0.53 -1.81
C GLN A 86 -5.65 1.23 -3.10
N ALA A 87 -6.56 0.60 -3.85
CA ALA A 87 -7.10 1.09 -5.13
C ALA A 87 -7.63 2.53 -5.03
N HIS A 88 -8.37 2.86 -3.97
CA HIS A 88 -8.93 4.20 -3.81
C HIS A 88 -7.85 5.28 -3.67
N ALA A 89 -6.85 5.06 -2.82
CA ALA A 89 -5.77 6.03 -2.63
C ALA A 89 -4.94 6.20 -3.91
N LEU A 90 -4.69 5.10 -4.63
CA LEU A 90 -4.06 5.13 -5.95
C LEU A 90 -4.91 5.90 -6.98
N GLY A 91 -6.23 5.70 -7.00
CA GLY A 91 -7.15 6.43 -7.86
C GLY A 91 -7.11 7.94 -7.62
N LEU A 92 -7.11 8.37 -6.35
CA LEU A 92 -6.97 9.80 -6.00
C LEU A 92 -5.64 10.39 -6.46
N LEU A 93 -4.53 9.67 -6.25
CA LEU A 93 -3.20 10.09 -6.72
C LEU A 93 -3.15 10.16 -8.25
N ALA A 94 -3.74 9.18 -8.94
CA ALA A 94 -3.77 9.11 -10.39
C ALA A 94 -4.57 10.27 -11.01
N SER A 95 -5.77 10.56 -10.49
CA SER A 95 -6.56 11.70 -10.96
C SER A 95 -5.85 13.03 -10.71
N ALA A 96 -5.18 13.19 -9.57
CA ALA A 96 -4.39 14.39 -9.28
C ALA A 96 -3.21 14.54 -10.25
N ALA A 97 -2.51 13.44 -10.55
CA ALA A 97 -1.41 13.42 -11.51
C ALA A 97 -1.87 13.78 -12.92
N ILE A 98 -2.95 13.16 -13.43
CA ILE A 98 -3.51 13.49 -14.75
C ILE A 98 -3.94 14.95 -14.84
N THR A 99 -4.57 15.47 -13.78
CA THR A 99 -4.94 16.89 -13.71
C THR A 99 -3.72 17.80 -13.80
N ARG A 100 -2.60 17.43 -13.18
CA ARG A 100 -1.36 18.22 -13.26
C ARG A 100 -0.65 18.10 -14.60
N VAL A 101 -0.53 16.90 -15.15
CA VAL A 101 0.13 16.66 -16.44
C VAL A 101 -0.59 17.36 -17.59
N THR A 102 -1.91 17.48 -17.51
CA THR A 102 -2.73 18.16 -18.54
C THR A 102 -2.93 19.65 -18.30
N GLY A 103 -2.41 20.18 -17.18
CA GLY A 103 -2.53 21.58 -16.80
C GLY A 103 -1.36 22.45 -17.25
N THR A 104 -1.40 23.72 -16.86
CA THR A 104 -0.28 24.66 -17.06
C THR A 104 0.93 24.27 -16.21
N GLY A 105 2.14 24.48 -16.74
CA GLY A 105 3.38 24.11 -16.04
C GLY A 105 3.75 22.63 -16.22
N SER A 106 3.35 22.04 -17.34
CA SER A 106 3.69 20.67 -17.74
C SER A 106 4.39 20.73 -19.09
N GLU A 107 5.67 20.37 -19.12
CA GLU A 107 6.43 20.27 -20.37
C GLU A 107 5.75 19.29 -21.34
N LEU A 108 5.19 18.19 -20.83
CA LEU A 108 4.48 17.22 -21.68
C LEU A 108 3.27 17.86 -22.37
N ALA A 109 2.50 18.68 -21.65
CA ALA A 109 1.37 19.38 -22.25
C ALA A 109 1.84 20.37 -23.32
N ASP A 110 2.86 21.17 -23.01
CA ASP A 110 3.43 22.15 -23.94
C ASP A 110 3.92 21.47 -25.25
N LEU A 111 4.61 20.33 -25.13
CA LEU A 111 5.10 19.55 -26.28
C LEU A 111 3.97 19.02 -27.18
N TRP A 112 2.84 18.59 -26.61
CA TRP A 112 1.69 18.16 -27.39
C TRP A 112 0.94 19.35 -28.01
N GLU A 113 0.94 20.51 -27.36
CA GLU A 113 0.32 21.74 -27.87
C GLU A 113 1.04 22.35 -29.08
N ASP A 114 2.33 22.10 -29.20
CA ASP A 114 3.11 22.46 -30.40
C ASP A 114 2.73 21.60 -31.63
N GLY A 115 1.95 20.53 -31.46
CA GLY A 115 1.47 19.60 -32.50
C GLY A 115 -0.06 19.41 -32.55
N ASP A 116 -0.50 18.23 -33.03
CA ASP A 116 -1.92 17.83 -32.94
C ASP A 116 -2.16 17.03 -31.64
N ALA A 117 -2.56 17.73 -30.58
CA ALA A 117 -2.81 17.13 -29.28
C ALA A 117 -4.17 16.39 -29.20
N SER A 118 -4.97 16.32 -30.26
CA SER A 118 -6.38 15.88 -30.18
C SER A 118 -6.52 14.44 -29.68
N GLN A 119 -5.69 13.53 -30.19
CA GLN A 119 -5.69 12.12 -29.80
C GLN A 119 -5.17 11.94 -28.38
N TRP A 120 -4.06 12.59 -28.04
CA TRP A 120 -3.49 12.55 -26.70
C TRP A 120 -4.47 13.08 -25.64
N ARG A 121 -5.12 14.22 -25.89
CA ARG A 121 -6.15 14.79 -24.99
C ARG A 121 -7.35 13.86 -24.83
N ALA A 122 -7.78 13.21 -25.90
CA ALA A 122 -8.85 12.21 -25.83
C ALA A 122 -8.44 11.02 -24.96
N PHE A 123 -7.20 10.53 -25.12
CA PHE A 123 -6.65 9.42 -24.33
C PHE A 123 -6.56 9.77 -22.83
N VAL A 124 -5.90 10.88 -22.46
CA VAL A 124 -5.79 11.28 -21.04
C VAL A 124 -7.16 11.59 -20.43
N GLY A 125 -8.11 12.11 -21.22
CA GLY A 125 -9.49 12.28 -20.79
C GLY A 125 -10.24 10.96 -20.55
N ALA A 126 -9.96 9.92 -21.34
CA ALA A 126 -10.48 8.57 -21.15
C ALA A 126 -9.85 7.91 -19.91
N VAL A 127 -8.56 8.13 -19.65
CA VAL A 127 -7.90 7.71 -18.41
C VAL A 127 -8.56 8.40 -17.21
N ASP A 128 -8.70 9.73 -17.21
CA ASP A 128 -9.38 10.45 -16.12
C ASP A 128 -10.80 9.94 -15.90
N THR A 129 -11.55 9.67 -16.97
CA THR A 129 -12.90 9.11 -16.88
C THR A 129 -12.89 7.73 -16.23
N SER A 130 -11.95 6.87 -16.60
CA SER A 130 -11.79 5.52 -16.03
C SER A 130 -11.39 5.55 -14.55
N LEU A 131 -10.66 6.59 -14.13
CA LEU A 131 -10.27 6.79 -12.72
C LEU A 131 -11.44 7.25 -11.85
N ARG A 132 -12.46 7.88 -12.44
CA ARG A 132 -13.65 8.33 -11.70
C ARG A 132 -14.43 7.12 -11.22
N GLY A 133 -14.55 6.99 -9.90
CA GLY A 133 -15.31 5.90 -9.27
C GLY A 133 -14.45 4.72 -8.83
N ILE A 134 -13.11 4.80 -8.94
CA ILE A 134 -12.21 3.85 -8.30
C ILE A 134 -12.35 3.97 -6.78
N GLY A 135 -13.17 3.07 -6.23
CA GLY A 135 -13.42 2.87 -4.82
C GLY A 135 -14.03 4.08 -4.09
N THR A 136 -14.96 3.83 -3.19
CA THR A 136 -14.93 4.47 -1.88
C THR A 136 -14.66 3.33 -0.93
N PRO A 137 -13.56 3.37 -0.17
CA PRO A 137 -13.23 2.24 0.67
C PRO A 137 -14.35 2.09 1.72
N ASP A 138 -14.86 0.88 1.89
CA ASP A 138 -15.56 0.52 3.13
C ASP A 138 -14.62 0.69 4.35
N TYR A 139 -13.31 0.73 4.08
CA TYR A 139 -12.26 1.06 5.04
C TYR A 139 -12.17 2.57 5.30
N HIS A 140 -12.51 2.95 6.52
CA HIS A 140 -12.40 4.31 7.00
C HIS A 140 -11.08 4.48 7.77
N ASP A 141 -10.49 5.68 7.72
CA ASP A 141 -9.24 5.93 8.42
C ASP A 141 -9.45 5.85 9.94
N TRP A 142 -8.78 4.89 10.58
CA TRP A 142 -8.84 4.64 12.01
C TRP A 142 -7.81 5.46 12.80
N ALA A 143 -6.79 6.04 12.14
CA ALA A 143 -5.73 6.79 12.82
C ALA A 143 -6.22 7.96 13.69
N PRO A 144 -7.31 8.67 13.35
CA PRO A 144 -7.85 9.74 14.20
C PRO A 144 -8.40 9.26 15.56
N TYR A 145 -8.68 7.95 15.71
CA TYR A 145 -9.28 7.39 16.92
C TYR A 145 -8.18 6.98 17.91
N PRO A 146 -8.09 7.61 19.09
CA PRO A 146 -7.00 7.37 20.03
C PRO A 146 -7.14 6.06 20.84
N GLY A 147 -8.36 5.53 20.92
CA GLY A 147 -8.68 4.28 21.61
C GLY A 147 -8.79 3.12 20.63
N LEU A 148 -8.34 1.94 21.07
CA LEU A 148 -8.34 0.74 20.23
C LEU A 148 -9.76 0.26 19.91
N VAL A 149 -10.71 0.39 20.84
CA VAL A 149 -12.09 -0.08 20.64
C VAL A 149 -12.75 0.66 19.48
N GLU A 150 -12.66 2.00 19.49
CA GLU A 150 -13.23 2.84 18.45
C GLU A 150 -12.49 2.64 17.12
N ALA A 151 -11.16 2.57 17.13
CA ALA A 151 -10.37 2.36 15.94
C ALA A 151 -10.64 0.99 15.29
N ALA A 152 -10.75 -0.08 16.08
CA ALA A 152 -11.03 -1.44 15.60
C ALA A 152 -12.42 -1.54 14.96
N ALA A 153 -13.44 -0.90 15.54
CA ALA A 153 -14.79 -0.85 14.98
C ALA A 153 -14.87 -0.17 13.61
N ILE A 154 -13.87 0.66 13.27
CA ILE A 154 -13.75 1.38 12.00
C ILE A 154 -12.89 0.62 10.99
N ALA A 155 -11.79 0.02 11.45
CA ALA A 155 -10.80 -0.62 10.59
C ALA A 155 -11.16 -2.07 10.20
N LEU A 156 -11.70 -2.84 11.15
CA LEU A 156 -11.86 -4.28 11.04
C LEU A 156 -13.25 -4.65 10.52
N ARG A 157 -13.32 -5.74 9.75
CA ARG A 157 -14.55 -6.46 9.40
C ARG A 157 -15.12 -7.19 10.62
N ASP A 158 -14.26 -7.79 11.45
CA ASP A 158 -14.65 -8.62 12.61
C ASP A 158 -14.21 -8.02 13.97
N PRO A 159 -14.59 -6.77 14.28
CA PRO A 159 -14.10 -6.09 15.48
C PRO A 159 -14.54 -6.76 16.77
N ASP A 160 -15.76 -7.31 16.83
CA ASP A 160 -16.27 -7.96 18.04
C ASP A 160 -15.43 -9.18 18.44
N VAL A 161 -14.98 -9.98 17.46
CA VAL A 161 -14.12 -11.14 17.71
C VAL A 161 -12.75 -10.68 18.20
N ALA A 162 -12.16 -9.70 17.53
CA ALA A 162 -10.86 -9.14 17.93
C ALA A 162 -10.90 -8.58 19.35
N LEU A 163 -11.92 -7.79 19.67
CA LEU A 163 -12.05 -7.13 20.96
C LEU A 163 -12.37 -8.11 22.10
N ASP A 164 -13.21 -9.13 21.87
CA ASP A 164 -13.53 -10.18 22.85
C ASP A 164 -12.29 -11.03 23.19
N GLU A 165 -11.51 -11.40 22.19
CA GLU A 165 -10.28 -12.17 22.43
C GLU A 165 -9.20 -11.30 23.09
N LEU A 166 -9.01 -10.05 22.65
CA LEU A 166 -8.01 -9.15 23.23
C LEU A 166 -8.33 -8.75 24.68
N THR A 167 -9.62 -8.57 25.05
CA THR A 167 -9.98 -8.25 26.44
C THR A 167 -9.63 -9.38 27.43
N SER A 168 -9.38 -10.61 26.94
CA SER A 168 -8.93 -11.71 27.80
C SER A 168 -7.47 -11.58 28.24
N VAL A 169 -6.66 -10.77 27.53
CA VAL A 169 -5.21 -10.64 27.74
C VAL A 169 -4.76 -9.24 28.12
N VAL A 170 -5.52 -8.20 27.78
CA VAL A 170 -5.19 -6.80 28.03
C VAL A 170 -6.43 -5.99 28.42
N ASP A 171 -6.25 -5.01 29.31
CA ASP A 171 -7.27 -3.98 29.56
C ASP A 171 -7.24 -2.93 28.43
N LEU A 172 -8.17 -3.08 27.49
CA LEU A 172 -8.28 -2.23 26.29
C LEU A 172 -8.44 -0.75 26.62
N SER A 173 -8.97 -0.41 27.80
CA SER A 173 -9.14 0.99 28.23
C SER A 173 -7.80 1.70 28.46
N ASN A 174 -6.71 0.96 28.67
CA ASN A 174 -5.36 1.47 28.87
C ASN A 174 -4.50 1.46 27.60
N VAL A 175 -4.99 0.84 26.51
CA VAL A 175 -4.24 0.75 25.26
C VAL A 175 -4.31 2.08 24.51
N ARG A 176 -3.15 2.66 24.20
CA ARG A 176 -3.02 3.93 23.45
C ARG A 176 -2.12 3.83 22.23
N VAL A 177 -1.23 2.84 22.22
CA VAL A 177 -0.27 2.62 21.15
C VAL A 177 -0.57 1.29 20.49
N PHE A 178 -1.06 1.38 19.27
CA PHE A 178 -1.47 0.25 18.45
C PHE A 178 -1.39 0.62 16.97
N THR A 179 -1.27 -0.40 16.13
CA THR A 179 -1.49 -0.35 14.69
C THR A 179 -2.55 -1.38 14.31
N LEU A 180 -3.28 -1.07 13.25
CA LEU A 180 -4.29 -1.94 12.66
C LEU A 180 -3.93 -2.13 11.20
N ASP A 181 -4.18 -3.33 10.70
CA ASP A 181 -3.96 -3.62 9.29
C ASP A 181 -4.99 -4.58 8.73
N ARG A 182 -5.14 -4.53 7.41
CA ARG A 182 -6.07 -5.37 6.67
C ARG A 182 -5.61 -5.53 5.24
N GLU A 183 -5.41 -6.77 4.84
CA GLU A 183 -4.99 -7.12 3.49
C GLU A 183 -5.85 -8.24 2.92
N PRO A 184 -6.07 -8.29 1.60
CA PRO A 184 -6.58 -9.49 0.95
C PRO A 184 -5.63 -10.67 1.23
N THR A 185 -6.16 -11.87 1.36
CA THR A 185 -5.33 -13.08 1.42
C THR A 185 -4.57 -13.30 0.11
N GLU A 186 -3.52 -14.13 0.13
CA GLU A 186 -2.70 -14.42 -1.07
C GLU A 186 -3.52 -14.89 -2.27
N ASP A 187 -4.59 -15.67 -2.03
CA ASP A 187 -5.50 -16.15 -3.08
C ASP A 187 -6.59 -15.12 -3.47
N SER A 188 -6.57 -13.94 -2.85
CA SER A 188 -7.51 -12.82 -3.02
C SER A 188 -8.98 -13.18 -2.79
N ARG A 189 -9.28 -14.33 -2.17
CA ARG A 189 -10.67 -14.76 -1.87
C ARG A 189 -11.08 -14.46 -0.44
N GLY A 190 -10.12 -14.19 0.43
CA GLY A 190 -10.31 -13.95 1.85
C GLY A 190 -9.73 -12.62 2.29
N LEU A 191 -9.88 -12.36 3.59
CA LEU A 191 -9.39 -11.17 4.25
C LEU A 191 -8.50 -11.56 5.44
N TRP A 192 -7.30 -11.00 5.49
CA TRP A 192 -6.43 -10.97 6.66
C TRP A 192 -6.58 -9.64 7.38
N GLN A 193 -6.60 -9.69 8.72
CA GLN A 193 -6.81 -8.56 9.61
C GLN A 193 -5.88 -8.67 10.80
N GLU A 194 -5.34 -7.55 11.24
CA GLU A 194 -4.44 -7.50 12.38
C GLU A 194 -4.74 -6.34 13.32
N VAL A 195 -4.60 -6.63 14.61
CA VAL A 195 -4.35 -5.64 15.65
C VAL A 195 -3.01 -5.93 16.27
N ALA A 196 -2.09 -4.97 16.29
CA ALA A 196 -0.87 -5.04 17.09
C ALA A 196 -0.85 -3.88 18.08
N LEU A 197 -0.68 -4.19 19.36
CA LEU A 197 -0.69 -3.22 20.44
C LEU A 197 0.45 -3.46 21.43
N VAL A 198 0.84 -2.40 22.13
CA VAL A 198 1.75 -2.51 23.28
C VAL A 198 1.05 -2.04 24.56
N ASP A 199 1.17 -2.85 25.62
CA ASP A 199 0.61 -2.57 26.94
C ASP A 199 1.67 -2.06 27.95
N GLY A 200 2.86 -1.74 27.45
CA GLY A 200 4.03 -1.29 28.22
C GLY A 200 4.98 -2.41 28.64
N ARG A 201 4.63 -3.69 28.51
CA ARG A 201 5.59 -4.80 28.75
C ARG A 201 5.55 -5.86 27.67
N ARG A 202 4.47 -5.93 26.92
CA ARG A 202 4.21 -6.98 25.93
C ARG A 202 3.76 -6.33 24.63
N LEU A 203 4.23 -6.91 23.53
CA LEU A 203 3.59 -6.83 22.24
C LEU A 203 2.45 -7.86 22.24
N VAL A 204 1.22 -7.40 22.11
CA VAL A 204 0.04 -8.26 21.97
C VAL A 204 -0.48 -8.07 20.56
N MET A 205 -0.72 -9.18 19.87
CA MET A 205 -1.22 -9.18 18.51
C MET A 205 -2.45 -10.06 18.42
N TRP A 206 -3.43 -9.62 17.66
CA TRP A 206 -4.54 -10.43 17.21
C TRP A 206 -4.48 -10.52 15.68
N HIS A 207 -4.69 -11.72 15.16
CA HIS A 207 -4.80 -11.99 13.72
C HIS A 207 -6.14 -12.65 13.46
N GLY A 208 -6.88 -12.16 12.47
CA GLY A 208 -8.09 -12.78 11.94
C GLY A 208 -7.94 -13.01 10.45
N GLU A 209 -8.16 -14.22 9.97
CA GLU A 209 -7.94 -14.57 8.57
C GLU A 209 -8.99 -15.55 8.05
N ASP A 210 -9.53 -15.28 6.87
CA ASP A 210 -10.32 -16.24 6.11
C ASP A 210 -9.41 -17.25 5.40
N LYS A 211 -9.63 -18.55 5.65
CA LYS A 211 -8.87 -19.64 5.03
C LYS A 211 -9.79 -20.55 4.25
N SER A 212 -9.25 -21.11 3.17
CA SER A 212 -9.90 -22.22 2.49
C SER A 212 -9.99 -23.43 3.42
N GLY A 213 -11.22 -23.80 3.77
CA GLY A 213 -11.53 -24.92 4.62
C GLY A 213 -11.77 -26.21 3.83
N ARG A 214 -12.30 -27.23 4.51
CA ARG A 214 -12.65 -28.50 3.85
C ARG A 214 -13.93 -28.35 3.03
N PHE A 215 -13.99 -29.07 1.91
CA PHE A 215 -15.18 -29.09 1.04
C PHE A 215 -15.51 -27.73 0.41
N ASP A 216 -14.48 -26.95 0.06
CA ASP A 216 -14.64 -25.62 -0.57
C ASP A 216 -15.39 -24.61 0.32
N SER A 217 -15.32 -24.80 1.65
CA SER A 217 -15.78 -23.81 2.62
C SER A 217 -14.76 -22.69 2.80
N MET A 218 -15.24 -21.54 3.27
CA MET A 218 -14.39 -20.51 3.88
C MET A 218 -14.49 -20.64 5.40
N GLU A 219 -13.36 -20.76 6.08
CA GLU A 219 -13.25 -20.84 7.53
C GLU A 219 -12.55 -19.59 8.05
N PHE A 220 -13.18 -18.88 8.99
CA PHE A 220 -12.53 -17.78 9.69
C PHE A 220 -11.71 -18.34 10.85
N THR A 221 -10.43 -17.94 10.92
CA THR A 221 -9.52 -18.30 12.01
C THR A 221 -9.04 -17.04 12.71
N SER A 222 -9.06 -17.05 14.04
CA SER A 222 -8.53 -15.97 14.87
C SER A 222 -7.47 -16.50 15.83
N THR A 223 -6.45 -15.69 16.10
CA THR A 223 -5.40 -16.01 17.06
C THR A 223 -4.94 -14.77 17.81
N VAL A 224 -4.76 -14.90 19.13
CA VAL A 224 -4.06 -13.92 19.96
C VAL A 224 -2.66 -14.42 20.29
N ARG A 225 -1.66 -13.58 20.02
CA ARG A 225 -0.26 -13.81 20.37
C ARG A 225 0.21 -12.76 21.36
N THR A 226 1.00 -13.17 22.35
CA THR A 226 1.60 -12.27 23.33
C THR A 226 3.10 -12.52 23.40
N VAL A 227 3.90 -11.48 23.18
CA VAL A 227 5.36 -11.51 23.15
C VAL A 227 5.88 -10.50 24.17
N PRO A 228 6.68 -10.90 25.18
CA PRO A 228 7.31 -9.93 26.07
C PRO A 228 8.24 -9.00 25.28
N LEU A 229 8.17 -7.69 25.50
CA LEU A 229 9.04 -6.74 24.78
C LEU A 229 10.52 -7.02 25.05
N SER A 230 10.85 -7.56 26.23
CA SER A 230 12.21 -7.96 26.59
C SER A 230 12.78 -9.13 25.77
N THR A 231 11.97 -9.82 24.95
CA THR A 231 12.46 -10.86 24.02
C THR A 231 12.70 -10.34 22.61
N ILE A 232 12.28 -9.11 22.32
CA ILE A 232 12.63 -8.42 21.08
C ILE A 232 14.10 -8.02 21.19
N THR A 233 14.90 -8.48 20.25
CA THR A 233 16.36 -8.26 20.23
C THR A 233 16.82 -7.51 19.00
N GLY A 234 16.03 -7.52 17.93
CA GLY A 234 16.23 -6.71 16.75
C GLY A 234 15.05 -5.77 16.54
N GLN A 235 15.36 -4.54 16.16
CA GLN A 235 14.38 -3.57 15.70
C GLN A 235 14.98 -2.77 14.55
N GLU A 236 14.26 -2.69 13.44
CA GLU A 236 14.54 -1.81 12.33
C GLU A 236 13.31 -0.97 12.04
N LEU A 237 13.45 0.36 12.10
CA LEU A 237 12.41 1.30 11.68
C LEU A 237 12.92 2.04 10.44
N ARG A 238 12.35 1.73 9.28
CA ARG A 238 12.67 2.37 8.02
C ARG A 238 11.61 3.40 7.68
N THR A 239 12.07 4.59 7.30
CA THR A 239 11.20 5.67 6.80
C THR A 239 11.68 6.06 5.43
N THR A 240 10.83 5.90 4.44
CA THR A 240 11.12 6.22 3.06
C THR A 240 10.50 7.57 2.71
N TYR A 241 11.30 8.48 2.16
CA TYR A 241 10.85 9.79 1.72
C TYR A 241 10.99 9.89 0.20
N GLN A 242 10.12 10.70 -0.40
CA GLN A 242 10.26 11.14 -1.78
C GLN A 242 10.52 12.64 -1.80
N ASP A 243 11.50 13.05 -2.59
CA ASP A 243 11.80 14.45 -2.87
C ASP A 243 11.05 14.88 -4.13
N ILE A 244 10.26 15.95 -4.02
CA ILE A 244 9.52 16.57 -5.13
C ILE A 244 9.83 18.06 -5.03
N ASP A 245 10.54 18.60 -6.03
CA ASP A 245 11.00 19.99 -6.07
C ASP A 245 11.76 20.47 -4.81
N GLY A 246 12.60 19.61 -4.25
CA GLY A 246 13.37 19.92 -3.04
C GLY A 246 12.56 19.85 -1.74
N VAL A 247 11.28 19.45 -1.82
CA VAL A 247 10.43 19.19 -0.65
C VAL A 247 10.37 17.70 -0.39
N ARG A 248 10.89 17.30 0.77
CA ARG A 248 10.81 15.90 1.24
C ARG A 248 9.43 15.62 1.82
N SER A 249 8.85 14.53 1.36
CA SER A 249 7.54 14.04 1.77
C SER A 249 7.63 12.58 2.20
N LEU A 250 6.99 12.23 3.32
CA LEU A 250 6.99 10.84 3.81
C LEU A 250 6.16 9.97 2.87
N LEU A 251 6.74 8.84 2.46
CA LEU A 251 6.15 7.94 1.48
C LEU A 251 5.78 6.59 2.08
N ALA A 252 6.63 6.03 2.95
CA ALA A 252 6.37 4.79 3.66
C ALA A 252 7.09 4.75 5.01
N VAL A 253 6.50 4.00 5.94
CA VAL A 253 7.07 3.64 7.22
C VAL A 253 6.95 2.13 7.37
N GLU A 254 8.06 1.49 7.71
CA GLU A 254 8.15 0.05 7.85
C GLU A 254 8.90 -0.28 9.14
N LEU A 255 8.40 -1.25 9.89
CA LEU A 255 8.93 -1.67 11.17
C LEU A 255 9.13 -3.19 11.16
N TRP A 256 10.38 -3.62 11.32
CA TRP A 256 10.72 -5.02 11.59
C TRP A 256 11.11 -5.17 13.04
N LEU A 257 10.54 -6.18 13.70
CA LEU A 257 10.92 -6.61 15.03
C LEU A 257 11.32 -8.08 14.97
N SER A 258 12.40 -8.46 15.63
CA SER A 258 12.84 -9.86 15.66
C SER A 258 13.19 -10.32 17.07
N THR A 259 12.94 -11.60 17.34
CA THR A 259 13.36 -12.27 18.58
C THR A 259 14.70 -13.01 18.39
N ALA A 260 15.43 -13.27 19.47
CA ALA A 260 16.69 -14.02 19.41
C ALA A 260 16.52 -15.51 19.66
N ILE A 261 15.40 -15.93 20.24
CA ILE A 261 15.19 -17.33 20.63
C ILE A 261 14.46 -18.03 19.48
N PRO A 262 15.10 -18.97 18.77
CA PRO A 262 14.45 -19.65 17.67
C PRO A 262 13.29 -20.51 18.19
N ASP A 263 12.10 -20.28 17.64
CA ASP A 263 10.87 -21.01 17.98
C ASP A 263 10.79 -22.34 17.22
N LYS A 264 11.41 -22.42 16.04
CA LYS A 264 11.35 -23.60 15.16
C LYS A 264 12.70 -23.85 14.47
N THR A 265 12.91 -25.10 14.07
CA THR A 265 13.98 -25.48 13.15
C THR A 265 13.40 -25.93 11.82
N ARG A 266 14.00 -25.48 10.72
CA ARG A 266 13.63 -25.88 9.36
C ARG A 266 14.81 -26.57 8.71
N ALA A 267 14.62 -27.83 8.31
CA ALA A 267 15.60 -28.51 7.47
C ALA A 267 15.53 -27.94 6.05
N VAL A 268 16.62 -27.31 5.60
CA VAL A 268 16.74 -26.71 4.25
C VAL A 268 17.35 -27.72 3.28
N SER A 269 18.22 -28.59 3.78
CA SER A 269 18.78 -29.72 3.04
C SER A 269 19.03 -30.91 3.98
N ILE A 270 19.53 -32.03 3.43
CA ILE A 270 19.88 -33.22 4.22
C ILE A 270 20.93 -32.91 5.30
N SER A 271 21.75 -31.87 5.09
CA SER A 271 22.84 -31.48 6.00
C SER A 271 22.68 -30.10 6.64
N GLU A 272 21.61 -29.37 6.31
CA GLU A 272 21.43 -27.98 6.73
C GLU A 272 20.10 -27.78 7.45
N THR A 273 20.18 -27.17 8.63
CA THR A 273 19.04 -26.80 9.45
C THR A 273 19.16 -25.33 9.80
N GLU A 274 18.18 -24.55 9.38
CA GLU A 274 18.04 -23.16 9.76
C GLU A 274 17.23 -23.05 11.06
N TRP A 275 17.66 -22.13 11.91
CA TRP A 275 16.92 -21.72 13.09
C TRP A 275 16.01 -20.58 12.69
N VAL A 276 14.70 -20.76 12.87
CA VAL A 276 13.70 -19.74 12.54
C VAL A 276 13.42 -18.95 13.81
N VAL A 277 13.78 -17.68 13.78
CA VAL A 277 13.37 -16.69 14.78
C VAL A 277 12.02 -16.11 14.39
N ASP A 278 11.31 -15.54 15.36
CA ASP A 278 10.08 -14.81 15.05
C ASP A 278 10.43 -13.42 14.55
N ASP A 279 9.97 -13.11 13.34
CA ASP A 279 9.99 -11.78 12.76
C ASP A 279 8.56 -11.24 12.67
N PHE A 280 8.39 -9.98 13.05
CA PHE A 280 7.15 -9.23 12.93
C PHE A 280 7.40 -8.05 11.99
N TYR A 281 6.51 -7.85 11.03
CA TYR A 281 6.62 -6.81 10.03
C TYR A 281 5.34 -5.98 10.01
N PHE A 282 5.49 -4.67 10.10
CA PHE A 282 4.39 -3.72 10.03
C PHE A 282 4.75 -2.63 9.03
N ALA A 283 3.82 -2.29 8.14
CA ALA A 283 4.03 -1.27 7.14
C ALA A 283 2.82 -0.36 7.02
N LYS A 284 3.08 0.91 6.70
CA LYS A 284 2.09 1.88 6.23
C LYS A 284 2.73 2.75 5.17
N SER A 285 1.94 3.20 4.21
CA SER A 285 2.42 4.03 3.10
C SER A 285 1.43 5.12 2.74
N ILE A 286 1.78 5.95 1.75
CA ILE A 286 0.86 6.97 1.25
C ILE A 286 -0.42 6.38 0.64
N VAL A 287 -0.37 5.13 0.18
CA VAL A 287 -1.50 4.39 -0.41
C VAL A 287 -2.09 3.32 0.52
N ASP A 288 -1.35 2.93 1.56
CA ASP A 288 -1.82 2.09 2.65
C ASP A 288 -1.97 2.92 3.94
N GLY A 289 -3.19 3.43 4.17
CA GLY A 289 -3.54 4.17 5.38
C GLY A 289 -3.09 5.63 5.43
N GLY A 290 -2.18 6.05 4.56
CA GLY A 290 -1.77 7.44 4.41
C GLY A 290 -0.94 7.98 5.58
N LEU A 291 -0.78 9.31 5.62
CA LEU A 291 0.11 9.97 6.57
C LEU A 291 -0.25 9.70 8.03
N ALA A 292 -1.54 9.72 8.38
CA ALA A 292 -1.98 9.55 9.75
C ALA A 292 -1.64 8.15 10.29
N GLN A 293 -1.85 7.09 9.49
CA GLN A 293 -1.48 5.74 9.90
C GLN A 293 0.04 5.53 9.91
N MET A 294 0.79 6.14 8.99
CA MET A 294 2.27 6.18 9.06
C MET A 294 2.75 6.81 10.37
N GLU A 295 2.13 7.91 10.81
CA GLU A 295 2.45 8.54 12.11
C GLU A 295 2.11 7.62 13.30
N ARG A 296 1.00 6.88 13.23
CA ARG A 296 0.64 5.86 14.24
C ARG A 296 1.68 4.75 14.30
N LEU A 297 2.17 4.27 13.15
CA LEU A 297 3.23 3.26 13.10
C LEU A 297 4.57 3.78 13.63
N LEU A 298 4.92 5.05 13.38
CA LEU A 298 6.08 5.70 14.01
C LEU A 298 5.96 5.77 15.53
N GLN A 299 4.77 6.11 16.04
CA GLN A 299 4.49 6.11 17.48
C GLN A 299 4.62 4.70 18.07
N PHE A 300 4.11 3.69 17.36
CA PHE A 300 4.20 2.29 17.73
C PHE A 300 5.65 1.81 17.82
N GLY A 301 6.46 2.02 16.77
CA GLY A 301 7.87 1.67 16.76
C GLY A 301 8.68 2.34 17.88
N ARG A 302 8.37 3.61 18.20
CA ARG A 302 9.00 4.32 19.34
C ARG A 302 8.63 3.71 20.69
N ALA A 303 7.38 3.29 20.88
CA ALA A 303 6.94 2.68 22.13
C ALA A 303 7.58 1.30 22.33
N VAL A 304 7.75 0.51 21.27
CA VAL A 304 8.51 -0.75 21.32
C VAL A 304 9.96 -0.46 21.72
N ALA A 305 10.62 0.51 21.06
CA ALA A 305 12.02 0.86 21.31
C ALA A 305 12.33 1.31 22.74
N GLN A 306 11.35 1.84 23.47
CA GLN A 306 11.54 2.24 24.88
C GLN A 306 11.71 1.05 25.84
N HIS A 307 11.45 -0.18 25.38
CA HIS A 307 11.43 -1.39 26.19
C HIS A 307 12.42 -2.46 25.71
N VAL A 308 13.19 -2.17 24.65
CA VAL A 308 14.27 -3.01 24.09
C VAL A 308 15.62 -2.55 24.61
#